data_AF-B0XKX9-F1
#
_entry.id   AF-B0XKX9-F1
#
_cell.length_a   1.000
_cell.length_b   1.000
_cell.length_c   1.000
_cell.angle_alpha   90.00
_cell.angle_beta   90.00
_cell.angle_gamma   90.00
#
_symmetry.space_group_name_H-M   'P 1'
#
loop_
_entity.id
_entity.type
_entity.pdbx_description
1 polymer ?
#
loop_
_entity_poly.entity_id
_entity_poly.type
_entity_poly.pdbx_seq_one_letter_code
_entity_poly.pdbx_strand_id
1 'polypeptide(L)'
;MNENLSQPLKRLHVCNHAIQPTSVKLTLFHLLPLSTRTASYVQPCRRSDPEINKCIKNSFNYIRPYIAKGLTELKTPPLEPLRIEELAMENNAGAVRIKALFTDIVALGAGNYTVKDVRSDVALPSFQ
;
A
#
# COMPACT_ATOMS: atom_id res chain seq x y z
N MET A 1 -10.05 43.24 14.63
CA MET A 1 -8.71 42.95 15.16
C MET A 1 -8.20 41.74 14.38
N ASN A 2 -7.57 41.93 13.22
CA ASN A 2 -6.10 42.07 13.05
C ASN A 2 -5.33 41.00 13.84
N GLU A 3 -4.37 40.26 13.30
CA GLU A 3 -3.77 40.19 11.96
C GLU A 3 -2.95 38.89 11.94
N ASN A 4 -2.76 38.31 10.74
CA ASN A 4 -1.48 37.79 10.20
C ASN A 4 -0.48 37.09 11.15
N LEU A 5 0.15 35.96 10.84
CA LEU A 5 0.72 35.48 9.57
C LEU A 5 1.28 34.08 9.89
N SER A 6 0.99 33.00 9.18
CA SER A 6 1.77 32.62 8.00
C SER A 6 1.08 31.43 7.29
N GLN A 7 0.47 31.80 6.17
CA GLN A 7 0.21 31.05 4.93
C GLN A 7 1.22 29.94 4.56
N PRO A 8 0.98 29.14 3.47
CA PRO A 8 -0.29 28.68 2.91
C PRO A 8 -0.28 27.24 2.32
N LEU A 9 -1.50 26.77 2.01
CA LEU A 9 -1.93 25.82 0.98
C LEU A 9 -0.88 25.31 -0.04
N LYS A 10 -1.01 24.02 -0.42
CA LYS A 10 -1.52 23.64 -1.77
C LYS A 10 -1.81 22.15 -1.94
N ARG A 11 -3.12 21.86 -2.01
CA ARG A 11 -3.81 21.08 -3.05
C ARG A 11 -3.10 19.82 -3.59
N LEU A 12 -3.59 18.70 -3.09
CA LEU A 12 -3.64 17.40 -3.76
C LEU A 12 -4.37 17.54 -5.12
N HIS A 13 -3.62 17.76 -6.21
CA HIS A 13 -3.93 17.41 -7.61
C HIS A 13 -2.93 18.10 -8.53
N VAL A 14 -1.96 17.36 -9.09
CA VAL A 14 -1.36 17.69 -10.39
C VAL A 14 -0.92 16.42 -11.12
N CYS A 15 -1.86 15.76 -11.81
CA CYS A 15 -1.58 15.29 -13.16
C CYS A 15 -2.18 16.36 -14.08
N ASN A 16 -1.40 17.36 -14.45
CA ASN A 16 -1.79 18.25 -15.53
C ASN A 16 -0.56 18.48 -16.41
N HIS A 17 -0.63 17.90 -17.60
CA HIS A 17 0.22 18.23 -18.74
C HIS A 17 -0.18 19.64 -19.20
N ALA A 18 0.74 20.59 -19.18
CA ALA A 18 0.60 21.85 -19.90
C ALA A 18 1.70 21.92 -20.96
N ILE A 19 1.27 21.85 -22.21
CA ILE A 19 2.06 22.04 -23.41
C ILE A 19 2.34 23.55 -23.57
N GLN A 20 3.63 23.90 -23.69
CA GLN A 20 4.35 25.08 -24.29
C GLN A 20 3.57 26.35 -24.71
N PRO A 21 4.15 27.58 -24.71
CA PRO A 21 5.44 27.85 -25.38
C PRO A 21 6.27 29.06 -24.89
N THR A 22 7.58 28.88 -24.68
CA THR A 22 8.55 29.98 -24.87
C THR A 22 9.86 29.40 -25.37
N SER A 23 10.33 29.92 -26.49
CA SER A 23 11.51 29.53 -27.26
C SER A 23 12.75 29.23 -26.41
N VAL A 24 13.06 27.96 -26.18
CA VAL A 24 14.34 27.55 -25.59
C VAL A 24 15.15 26.83 -26.68
N LYS A 25 16.33 27.36 -26.94
CA LYS A 25 17.32 26.87 -27.91
C LYS A 25 17.57 25.37 -27.74
N LEU A 26 17.74 24.72 -28.88
CA LEU A 26 18.07 23.31 -29.06
C LEU A 26 19.44 22.96 -28.44
N THR A 27 19.51 22.87 -27.12
CA THR A 27 20.64 22.26 -26.42
C THR A 27 20.18 20.93 -25.85
N LEU A 28 20.77 19.87 -26.41
CA LEU A 28 20.81 18.48 -25.95
C LEU A 28 20.13 18.26 -24.59
N PHE A 29 18.88 17.78 -24.61
CA PHE A 29 18.19 17.27 -23.44
C PHE A 29 19.05 16.15 -22.86
N HIS A 30 19.75 16.42 -21.76
CA HIS A 30 20.32 15.38 -20.94
C HIS A 30 19.16 14.46 -20.54
N LEU A 31 19.20 13.21 -21.00
CA LEU A 31 18.35 12.13 -20.52
C LEU A 31 18.63 11.96 -19.02
N LEU A 32 17.95 12.70 -18.16
CA LEU A 32 17.86 12.33 -16.75
C LEU A 32 16.97 11.09 -16.71
N PRO A 33 17.48 9.90 -16.35
CA PRO A 33 16.62 8.76 -16.14
C PRO A 33 15.65 9.13 -15.01
N LEU A 34 14.35 9.02 -15.29
CA LEU A 34 13.30 9.14 -14.29
C LEU A 34 13.45 7.95 -13.34
N SER A 35 14.33 8.07 -12.35
CA SER A 35 14.52 7.03 -11.33
C SER A 35 13.30 7.06 -10.42
N THR A 36 12.29 6.27 -10.76
CA THR A 36 11.21 5.96 -9.84
C THR A 36 11.83 5.22 -8.66
N ARG A 37 12.01 5.91 -7.53
CA ARG A 37 12.54 5.32 -6.30
C ARG A 37 11.50 4.36 -5.72
N THR A 38 11.48 3.13 -6.22
CA THR A 38 10.73 2.04 -5.60
C THR A 38 11.41 1.67 -4.28
N ALA A 39 10.64 1.51 -3.22
CA ALA A 39 11.18 1.06 -1.94
C ALA A 39 11.80 -0.34 -2.10
N SER A 40 12.90 -0.61 -1.41
CA SER A 40 13.67 -1.85 -1.58
C SER A 40 12.89 -3.11 -1.23
N TYR A 41 11.86 -3.01 -0.40
CA TYR A 41 10.98 -4.12 -0.02
C TYR A 41 9.84 -4.41 -1.02
N VAL A 42 9.69 -3.59 -2.06
CA VAL A 42 8.66 -3.78 -3.09
C VAL A 42 9.29 -4.36 -4.34
N GLN A 43 8.82 -5.54 -4.76
CA GLN A 43 9.11 -6.10 -6.08
C GLN A 43 7.91 -5.83 -7.01
N PRO A 44 8.02 -4.84 -7.92
CA PRO A 44 6.90 -4.46 -8.78
C PRO A 44 6.62 -5.52 -9.84
N CYS A 45 5.34 -5.73 -10.12
CA CYS A 45 4.87 -6.59 -11.22
C CYS A 45 4.29 -5.76 -12.35
N ARG A 46 4.54 -6.15 -13.60
CA ARG A 46 3.95 -5.51 -14.77
C ARG A 46 2.58 -6.13 -15.04
N ARG A 47 1.54 -5.31 -15.25
CA ARG A 47 0.18 -5.82 -15.54
C ARG A 47 0.12 -6.70 -16.79
N SER A 48 0.97 -6.44 -17.78
CA SER A 48 1.08 -7.21 -19.02
C SER A 48 1.95 -8.45 -18.92
N ASP A 49 2.46 -8.80 -17.73
CA ASP A 49 3.29 -9.99 -17.53
C ASP A 49 2.44 -11.26 -17.74
N PRO A 50 2.80 -12.15 -18.69
CA PRO A 50 2.08 -13.40 -18.89
C PRO A 50 2.14 -14.33 -17.66
N GLU A 51 3.12 -14.16 -16.77
CA GLU A 51 3.25 -14.86 -15.49
C GLU A 51 2.88 -13.97 -14.29
N ILE A 52 1.94 -13.02 -14.44
CA ILE A 52 1.57 -12.05 -13.39
C ILE A 52 1.26 -12.68 -12.02
N ASN A 53 0.57 -13.82 -11.98
CA ASN A 53 0.28 -14.54 -10.73
C ASN A 53 1.56 -14.97 -10.00
N LYS A 54 2.55 -15.47 -10.74
CA LYS A 54 3.85 -15.89 -10.20
C LYS A 54 4.65 -14.67 -9.74
N CYS A 55 4.62 -13.57 -10.49
CA CYS A 55 5.24 -12.32 -10.06
C CYS A 55 4.65 -11.85 -8.72
N ILE A 56 3.33 -11.77 -8.61
CA ILE A 56 2.63 -11.34 -7.39
C ILE A 56 2.97 -12.28 -6.22
N LYS A 57 2.93 -13.60 -6.44
CA LYS A 57 3.31 -14.59 -5.42
C LYS A 57 4.73 -14.35 -4.89
N ASN A 58 5.69 -14.14 -5.79
CA ASN A 58 7.07 -13.89 -5.43
C ASN A 58 7.23 -12.57 -4.67
N SER A 59 6.54 -11.52 -5.13
CA SER A 59 6.54 -10.20 -4.48
C SER A 59 6.02 -10.29 -3.04
N PHE A 60 4.90 -10.99 -2.80
CA PHE A 60 4.37 -11.18 -1.45
C PHE A 60 5.27 -12.04 -0.56
N ASN A 61 5.95 -13.05 -1.11
CA ASN A 61 6.90 -13.84 -0.32
C ASN A 61 8.19 -13.05 -0.02
N TYR A 62 8.59 -12.14 -0.91
CA TYR A 62 9.75 -11.27 -0.75
C TYR A 62 9.52 -10.18 0.30
N ILE A 63 8.33 -9.57 0.33
CA ILE A 63 8.01 -8.49 1.27
C ILE A 63 7.78 -9.00 2.71
N ARG A 64 7.59 -10.31 2.90
CA ARG A 64 7.30 -10.96 4.19
C ARG A 64 8.15 -10.46 5.38
N PRO A 65 9.49 -10.46 5.35
CA PRO A 65 10.30 -10.02 6.49
C PRO A 65 10.10 -8.54 6.84
N TYR A 66 9.64 -7.71 5.90
CA TYR A 66 9.37 -6.30 6.14
C TYR A 66 8.00 -6.13 6.82
N ILE A 67 6.95 -6.75 6.29
CA ILE A 67 5.60 -6.67 6.89
C ILE A 67 5.57 -7.34 8.28
N ALA A 68 6.32 -8.42 8.48
CA ALA A 68 6.45 -9.05 9.79
C ALA A 68 6.91 -8.05 10.86
N LYS A 69 7.85 -7.16 10.52
CA LYS A 69 8.42 -6.14 11.42
C LYS A 69 7.66 -4.80 11.41
N GLY A 70 6.78 -4.60 10.44
CA GLY A 70 6.11 -3.32 10.20
C GLY A 70 6.91 -2.41 9.28
N LEU A 71 6.25 -1.35 8.79
CA LEU A 71 6.82 -0.37 7.87
C LEU A 71 6.69 1.02 8.50
N THR A 72 7.75 1.45 9.19
CA THR A 72 7.76 2.69 9.97
C THR A 72 7.50 3.92 9.11
N GLU A 73 8.07 3.96 7.90
CA GLU A 73 7.88 5.06 6.97
C GLU A 73 6.44 5.18 6.45
N LEU A 74 5.67 4.08 6.50
CA LEU A 74 4.24 4.05 6.14
C LEU A 74 3.32 4.06 7.36
N LYS A 75 3.87 4.13 8.58
CA LYS A 75 3.13 3.99 9.85
C LYS A 75 2.34 2.67 9.94
N THR A 76 2.83 1.62 9.29
CA THR A 76 2.19 0.30 9.35
C THR A 76 2.77 -0.48 10.53
N PRO A 77 1.94 -0.95 11.48
CA PRO A 77 2.41 -1.75 12.60
C PRO A 77 2.95 -3.12 12.14
N PRO A 78 3.74 -3.80 12.99
CA PRO A 78 4.19 -5.16 12.71
C PRO A 78 3.00 -6.12 12.58
N LEU A 79 3.12 -7.07 11.65
CA LEU A 79 2.23 -8.24 11.58
C LEU A 79 2.56 -9.28 12.66
N GLU A 80 3.76 -9.26 13.24
CA GLU A 80 4.20 -10.21 14.26
C GLU A 80 5.01 -9.53 15.39
N PRO A 81 4.56 -9.60 16.66
CA PRO A 81 3.24 -10.03 17.09
C PRO A 81 2.15 -9.04 16.64
N LEU A 82 1.02 -9.54 16.16
CA LEU A 82 -0.14 -8.69 15.89
C LEU A 82 -0.85 -8.41 17.21
N ARG A 83 -0.85 -7.14 17.61
CA ARG A 83 -1.56 -6.67 18.81
C ARG A 83 -2.87 -6.02 18.41
N ILE A 84 -3.97 -6.50 18.96
CA ILE A 84 -5.31 -5.93 18.76
C ILE A 84 -5.81 -5.51 20.14
N GLU A 85 -6.01 -4.20 20.32
CA GLU A 85 -6.45 -3.63 21.61
C GLU A 85 -7.84 -4.11 21.99
N GLU A 86 -8.76 -4.16 21.02
CA GLU A 86 -10.13 -4.57 21.22
C GLU A 86 -10.71 -5.25 19.96
N LEU A 87 -11.41 -6.37 20.16
CA LEU A 87 -12.19 -7.06 19.12
C LEU A 87 -13.57 -7.40 19.69
N ALA A 88 -14.61 -6.79 19.12
CA ALA A 88 -15.99 -7.13 19.44
C ALA A 88 -16.53 -8.16 18.43
N MET A 89 -17.16 -9.23 18.93
CA MET A 89 -17.79 -10.27 18.13
C MET A 89 -19.23 -10.47 18.56
N GLU A 90 -20.13 -10.61 17.59
CA GLU A 90 -21.54 -10.88 17.82
C GLU A 90 -22.07 -11.85 16.76
N ASN A 91 -22.87 -12.84 17.16
CA ASN A 91 -23.54 -13.71 16.19
C ASN A 91 -24.78 -13.01 15.61
N ASN A 92 -24.94 -13.08 14.29
CA ASN A 92 -26.01 -12.39 13.58
C ASN A 92 -27.39 -13.08 13.70
N ALA A 93 -27.43 -14.39 14.02
CA ALA A 93 -28.65 -15.19 14.06
C ALA A 93 -28.58 -16.34 15.07
N GLY A 94 -29.76 -16.88 15.43
CA GLY A 94 -29.94 -18.00 16.35
C GLY A 94 -30.91 -17.69 17.48
N ALA A 95 -31.38 -18.73 18.19
CA ALA A 95 -32.25 -18.57 19.37
C ALA A 95 -31.53 -17.94 20.58
N VAL A 96 -30.19 -17.93 20.56
CA VAL A 96 -29.33 -17.35 21.60
C VAL A 96 -28.46 -16.26 20.99
N ARG A 97 -28.39 -15.11 21.67
CA ARG A 97 -27.54 -13.98 21.31
C ARG A 97 -26.27 -13.99 22.15
N ILE A 98 -25.12 -13.98 21.48
CA ILE A 98 -23.78 -14.04 22.03
C ILE A 98 -23.07 -12.75 21.63
N LYS A 99 -22.62 -12.00 22.62
CA LYS A 99 -21.71 -10.85 22.47
C LYS A 99 -20.42 -11.18 23.21
N ALA A 100 -19.30 -11.04 22.53
CA ALA A 100 -17.98 -11.23 23.10
C ALA A 100 -17.15 -9.97 22.85
N LEU A 101 -16.44 -9.53 23.89
CA LEU A 101 -15.45 -8.46 23.82
C LEU A 101 -14.11 -9.04 24.23
N PHE A 102 -13.15 -9.04 23.30
CA PHE A 102 -11.79 -9.47 23.54
C PHE A 102 -10.90 -8.24 23.63
N THR A 103 -10.09 -8.13 24.67
CA THR A 103 -9.11 -7.05 24.85
C THR A 103 -7.70 -7.61 24.92
N ASP A 104 -6.70 -6.79 24.62
CA ASP A 104 -5.28 -7.13 24.75
C ASP A 104 -4.88 -8.42 24.01
N ILE A 105 -5.42 -8.62 22.81
CA ILE A 105 -5.16 -9.82 22.01
C ILE A 105 -3.75 -9.74 21.44
N VAL A 106 -3.01 -10.84 21.61
CA VAL A 106 -1.72 -11.06 20.96
C VAL A 106 -1.83 -12.27 20.04
N ALA A 107 -1.85 -12.01 18.73
CA ALA A 107 -1.81 -13.06 17.72
C ALA A 107 -0.37 -13.29 17.22
N LEU A 108 0.02 -14.57 17.16
CA LEU A 108 1.36 -15.02 16.79
C LEU A 108 1.30 -15.98 15.59
N GLY A 109 2.38 -16.02 14.82
CA GLY A 109 2.59 -16.89 13.66
C GLY A 109 2.22 -16.27 12.29
N ALA A 110 1.50 -15.15 12.27
CA ALA A 110 1.09 -14.48 11.04
C ALA A 110 2.29 -13.95 10.23
N GLY A 111 3.39 -13.56 10.90
CA GLY A 111 4.59 -13.05 10.25
C GLY A 111 5.37 -14.08 9.42
N ASN A 112 5.18 -15.39 9.67
CA ASN A 112 5.86 -16.47 8.94
C ASN A 112 4.95 -17.11 7.87
N TYR A 113 4.12 -16.29 7.22
CA TYR A 113 3.24 -16.78 6.15
C TYR A 113 4.06 -17.27 4.94
N THR A 114 3.43 -18.05 4.07
CA THR A 114 3.95 -18.35 2.72
C THR A 114 2.78 -18.33 1.76
N VAL A 115 2.84 -17.48 0.73
CA VAL A 115 1.83 -17.45 -0.33
C VAL A 115 2.06 -18.64 -1.25
N LYS A 116 1.08 -19.57 -1.26
CA LYS A 116 1.15 -20.82 -2.02
C LYS A 116 0.64 -20.66 -3.46
N ASP A 117 -0.47 -19.97 -3.64
CA ASP A 117 -1.13 -19.75 -4.92
C ASP A 117 -1.64 -18.31 -5.04
N VAL A 118 -1.72 -17.79 -6.25
CA VAL A 118 -2.27 -16.46 -6.57
C VAL A 118 -3.12 -16.57 -7.82
N ARG A 119 -4.34 -16.04 -7.75
CA ARG A 119 -5.24 -15.89 -8.90
C ARG A 119 -5.61 -14.43 -9.00
N SER A 120 -5.08 -13.76 -10.01
CA SER A 120 -5.39 -12.37 -10.30
C SER A 120 -6.31 -12.28 -11.52
N ASP A 121 -7.34 -11.46 -11.39
CA ASP A 121 -8.10 -10.99 -12.53
C ASP A 121 -7.55 -9.61 -12.93
N VAL A 122 -6.71 -9.60 -13.96
CA VAL A 122 -6.06 -8.38 -14.48
C VAL A 122 -6.82 -7.87 -15.71
N ALA A 123 -7.88 -8.57 -16.12
CA ALA A 123 -8.79 -8.14 -17.17
C ALA A 123 -9.93 -7.31 -16.55
N LEU A 124 -9.96 -6.02 -16.90
CA LEU A 124 -10.97 -5.01 -16.53
C LEU A 124 -10.90 -4.47 -15.08
N PRO A 125 -11.12 -3.16 -14.89
CA PRO A 125 -11.21 -2.56 -13.58
C PRO A 125 -12.54 -2.96 -12.91
N SER A 126 -12.51 -3.94 -12.01
CA SER A 126 -13.69 -4.39 -11.26
C SER A 126 -13.95 -3.61 -9.96
N PHE A 127 -13.50 -2.36 -9.87
CA PHE A 127 -13.94 -1.45 -8.81
C PHE A 127 -15.12 -0.65 -9.35
N GLN A 128 -16.32 -1.21 -9.20
CA GLN A 128 -17.60 -0.55 -9.41
C GLN A 128 -18.24 -0.22 -8.07
#